data_AF-A0A1V4RZQ3-F1
#
_entry.id   AF-A0A1V4RZQ3-F1
#
_cell.length_a   1.000
_cell.length_b   1.000
_cell.length_c   1.000
_cell.angle_alpha   90.00
_cell.angle_beta   90.00
_cell.angle_gamma   90.00
#
_symmetry.space_group_name_H-M   'P 1'
#
loop_
_entity.id
_entity.type
_entity.pdbx_description
1 polymer ?
#
loop_
_entity_poly.entity_id
_entity_poly.type
_entity_poly.pdbx_seq_one_letter_code
_entity_poly.pdbx_strand_id
1 'polypeptide(L)'
;MTSAKSPLYLHSSYRWVEGLREREGGPLVQIHPDTAAKYGISEGDQVEIETENGSIIQEVYINEDVHPRMVYAAYGWWFPEQEEQELFGWKTSNFNMLTTTRSLGKEFGTPDLKGISCRIRPLRSEDDK
;
A
#
# COMPACT_ATOMS: atom_id res chain seq x y z
N MET A 1 9.56 -2.16 -4.65
CA MET A 1 8.84 -1.66 -3.47
C MET A 1 9.29 -2.36 -2.20
N THR A 2 9.04 -1.70 -1.07
CA THR A 2 9.11 -2.24 0.29
C THR A 2 7.87 -1.82 1.06
N SER A 3 7.64 -2.38 2.24
CA SER A 3 6.57 -1.94 3.14
C SER A 3 7.00 -0.79 4.06
N ALA A 4 6.06 0.11 4.33
CA ALA A 4 6.13 1.13 5.38
C ALA A 4 5.34 0.67 6.61
N LYS A 5 5.94 0.79 7.80
CA LYS A 5 5.29 0.49 9.07
C LYS A 5 4.92 1.79 9.77
N SER A 6 3.65 1.93 10.13
CA SER A 6 3.21 3.02 10.98
C SER A 6 3.70 2.83 12.42
N PRO A 7 4.15 3.89 13.10
CA PRO A 7 4.48 3.84 14.52
C PRO A 7 3.24 3.70 15.43
N LEU A 8 2.03 3.90 14.89
CA LEU A 8 0.78 3.86 15.66
C LEU A 8 0.21 2.44 15.81
N TYR A 9 0.61 1.49 14.96
CA TYR A 9 -0.01 0.17 14.88
C TYR A 9 1.00 -0.96 15.03
N LEU A 10 0.52 -2.07 15.60
CA LEU A 10 1.24 -3.34 15.60
C LEU A 10 0.69 -4.22 14.47
N HIS A 11 1.39 -4.25 13.33
CA HIS A 11 0.92 -4.96 12.14
C HIS A 11 -0.50 -4.56 11.74
N SER A 12 -1.46 -5.50 11.73
CA SER A 12 -2.88 -5.25 11.45
C SER A 12 -3.71 -4.98 12.70
N SER A 13 -3.12 -5.03 13.89
CA SER A 13 -3.81 -4.76 15.16
C SER A 13 -4.05 -3.26 15.36
N TYR A 14 -5.04 -2.94 16.20
CA TYR A 14 -5.42 -1.60 16.63
C TYR A 14 -6.03 -0.69 15.55
N ARG A 15 -6.28 -1.20 14.33
CA ARG A 15 -6.96 -0.43 13.28
C ARG A 15 -8.38 0.02 13.67
N TRP A 16 -9.04 -0.72 14.56
CA TRP A 16 -10.35 -0.38 15.15
C TRP A 16 -10.31 0.74 16.20
N VAL A 17 -9.13 1.17 16.65
CA VAL A 17 -9.02 2.25 17.64
C VAL A 17 -9.18 3.58 16.91
N GLU A 18 -10.35 4.20 17.06
CA GLU A 18 -10.78 5.41 16.36
C GLU A 18 -9.73 6.53 16.42
N GLY A 19 -9.25 6.89 17.61
CA GLY A 19 -8.24 7.95 17.75
C GLY A 19 -6.88 7.66 17.10
N LEU A 20 -6.54 6.38 16.85
CA LEU A 20 -5.37 6.04 16.03
C LEU A 20 -5.72 6.15 14.54
N ARG A 21 -6.91 5.68 14.14
CA ARG A 21 -7.42 5.73 12.76
C ARG A 21 -7.50 7.17 12.24
N GLU A 22 -8.00 8.09 13.05
CA GLU A 22 -8.07 9.53 12.72
C GLU A 22 -6.68 10.14 12.54
N ARG A 23 -5.71 9.77 13.39
CA ARG A 23 -4.34 10.29 13.32
C ARG A 23 -3.55 9.78 12.13
N GLU A 24 -3.80 8.54 11.71
CA GLU A 24 -3.14 7.94 10.53
C GLU A 24 -3.81 8.37 9.22
N GLY A 25 -5.13 8.60 9.23
CA GLY A 25 -5.92 8.99 8.06
C GLY A 25 -6.26 7.84 7.12
N GLY A 26 -5.27 7.08 6.65
CA GLY A 26 -5.48 6.02 5.66
C GLY A 26 -4.23 5.25 5.24
N PRO A 27 -4.36 4.27 4.34
CA PRO A 27 -3.22 3.57 3.77
C PRO A 27 -2.44 4.49 2.82
N LEU A 28 -1.32 5.03 3.31
CA LEU A 28 -0.46 5.94 2.56
C LEU A 28 0.69 5.22 1.85
N VAL A 29 0.76 5.32 0.53
CA VAL A 29 1.92 4.90 -0.26
C VAL A 29 2.86 6.08 -0.45
N GLN A 30 4.12 5.89 -0.03
CA GLN A 30 5.13 6.93 -0.15
C GLN A 30 5.93 6.79 -1.44
N ILE A 31 6.03 7.87 -2.19
CA ILE A 31 6.82 7.98 -3.43
C ILE A 31 7.59 9.31 -3.47
N HIS A 32 8.70 9.32 -4.20
CA HIS A 32 9.47 10.54 -4.43
C HIS A 32 8.71 11.50 -5.36
N PRO A 33 8.87 12.84 -5.22
CA PRO A 33 8.26 13.81 -6.13
C PRO A 33 8.61 13.57 -7.61
N ASP A 34 9.85 13.22 -7.94
CA ASP A 34 10.23 12.87 -9.34
C ASP A 34 9.43 11.68 -9.88
N THR A 35 9.16 10.67 -9.04
CA THR A 35 8.33 9.54 -9.43
C THR A 35 6.90 10.00 -9.66
N ALA A 36 6.36 10.81 -8.73
CA ALA A 36 5.01 11.37 -8.84
C ALA A 36 4.83 12.18 -10.14
N ALA A 37 5.74 13.12 -10.39
CA ALA A 37 5.75 13.95 -11.61
C ALA A 37 5.87 13.12 -12.89
N LYS A 38 6.72 12.09 -12.90
CA LYS A 38 6.89 11.19 -14.05
C LYS A 38 5.60 10.44 -14.42
N TYR A 39 4.79 10.07 -13.41
CA TYR A 39 3.56 9.30 -13.61
C TYR A 39 2.29 10.17 -13.57
N GLY A 40 2.42 11.50 -13.43
CA GLY A 40 1.29 12.41 -13.34
C GLY A 40 0.42 12.18 -12.11
N ILE A 41 1.06 11.92 -10.97
CA ILE A 41 0.43 11.63 -9.68
C ILE A 41 0.65 12.83 -8.76
N SER A 42 -0.39 13.22 -8.02
CA SER A 42 -0.36 14.31 -7.03
C SER A 42 -0.48 13.77 -5.60
N GLU A 43 -0.16 14.61 -4.61
CA GLU A 43 -0.41 14.33 -3.18
C GLU A 43 -1.90 14.05 -2.96
N GLY A 44 -2.22 12.99 -2.19
CA GLY A 44 -3.61 12.59 -1.92
C GLY A 44 -4.31 11.85 -3.05
N ASP A 45 -3.70 11.66 -4.23
CA ASP A 45 -4.30 10.87 -5.29
C ASP A 45 -4.39 9.40 -4.86
N GLN A 46 -5.47 8.73 -5.27
CA GLN A 46 -5.54 7.28 -5.18
C GLN A 46 -4.75 6.65 -6.32
N VAL A 47 -3.93 5.66 -5.98
CA VAL A 47 -3.09 4.95 -6.95
C VAL A 47 -3.25 3.45 -6.80
N GLU A 48 -3.23 2.77 -7.93
CA GLU A 48 -3.10 1.32 -7.99
C GLU A 48 -1.61 0.96 -7.94
N ILE A 49 -1.26 0.07 -7.01
CA ILE A 49 0.04 -0.57 -6.91
C ILE A 49 -0.12 -2.01 -7.36
N GLU A 50 0.60 -2.40 -8.40
CA GLU A 50 0.46 -3.71 -9.05
C GLU A 50 1.79 -4.47 -9.04
N THR A 51 1.71 -5.78 -8.78
CA THR A 51 2.77 -6.76 -9.02
C THR A 51 2.22 -7.90 -9.87
N GLU A 52 3.06 -8.87 -10.24
CA GLU A 52 2.60 -10.09 -10.93
C GLU A 52 1.60 -10.92 -10.11
N ASN A 53 1.49 -10.67 -8.79
CA ASN A 53 0.65 -11.44 -7.88
C ASN A 53 -0.72 -10.80 -7.62
N GLY A 54 -0.87 -9.51 -7.88
CA GLY A 54 -2.12 -8.79 -7.63
C GLY A 54 -1.92 -7.27 -7.61
N SER A 55 -2.99 -6.56 -7.26
CA SER A 55 -2.97 -5.11 -7.07
C SER A 55 -3.71 -4.69 -5.80
N ILE A 56 -3.36 -3.51 -5.31
CA ILE A 56 -4.01 -2.82 -4.18
C ILE A 56 -4.14 -1.34 -4.50
N ILE A 57 -5.04 -0.66 -3.77
CA ILE A 57 -5.24 0.79 -3.86
C ILE A 57 -4.75 1.43 -2.56
N GLN A 58 -3.97 2.51 -2.69
CA GLN A 58 -3.50 3.32 -1.57
C GLN A 58 -3.53 4.81 -1.97
N GLU A 59 -3.52 5.70 -0.99
CA GLU A 59 -3.45 7.14 -1.19
C GLU A 59 -2.00 7.61 -1.19
N VAL A 60 -1.65 8.56 -2.06
CA VAL A 60 -0.27 9.00 -2.24
C VAL A 60 0.15 9.97 -1.13
N TYR A 61 1.32 9.69 -0.57
CA TYR A 61 2.10 10.60 0.25
C TYR A 61 3.43 10.93 -0.42
N ILE A 62 3.66 12.17 -0.83
CA ILE A 62 4.91 12.57 -1.48
C ILE A 62 5.98 12.75 -0.39
N ASN A 63 7.07 12.00 -0.53
CA ASN A 63 8.17 12.01 0.43
C ASN A 63 9.52 12.09 -0.31
N GLU A 64 10.24 13.19 -0.10
CA GLU A 64 11.58 13.45 -0.66
C GLU A 64 12.66 12.49 -0.14
N ASP A 65 12.47 11.89 1.04
CA ASP A 65 13.42 10.93 1.63
C ASP A 65 13.36 9.55 0.95
N VAL A 66 12.31 9.27 0.18
CA VAL A 66 12.15 8.02 -0.56
C VAL A 66 12.96 8.08 -1.85
N HIS A 67 13.81 7.09 -2.12
CA HIS A 67 14.56 7.06 -3.38
C HIS A 67 13.60 7.08 -4.61
N PRO A 68 13.88 7.83 -5.69
CA PRO A 68 13.04 7.95 -6.92
C PRO A 68 12.69 6.67 -7.69
N ARG A 69 13.18 5.51 -7.25
CA ARG A 69 12.94 4.18 -7.84
C ARG A 69 12.29 3.22 -6.85
N MET A 70 11.91 3.73 -5.68
CA MET A 70 11.32 2.96 -4.60
C MET A 70 9.90 3.45 -4.34
N VAL A 71 9.06 2.50 -3.95
CA VAL A 71 7.69 2.72 -3.50
C VAL A 71 7.60 2.08 -2.11
N TYR A 72 7.10 2.84 -1.15
CA TYR A 72 6.93 2.42 0.24
C TYR A 72 5.43 2.29 0.51
N ALA A 73 4.89 1.08 0.32
CA ALA A 73 3.47 0.82 0.47
C ALA A 73 3.10 0.55 1.93
N ALA A 74 1.97 1.10 2.38
CA ALA A 74 1.49 0.85 3.74
C ALA A 74 1.13 -0.62 3.94
N TYR A 75 1.39 -1.14 5.14
CA TYR A 75 1.20 -2.55 5.48
C TYR A 75 0.15 -2.74 6.58
N GLY A 76 -0.53 -3.90 6.55
CA GLY A 76 -1.44 -4.35 7.61
C GLY A 76 -2.79 -3.63 7.60
N TRP A 77 -3.30 -3.25 6.43
CA TRP A 77 -4.56 -2.50 6.30
C TRP A 77 -5.78 -3.39 6.09
N TRP A 78 -6.83 -3.01 6.82
CA TRP A 78 -8.23 -3.41 6.70
C TRP A 78 -9.05 -2.24 7.29
N PHE A 79 -10.35 -2.19 6.98
CA PHE A 79 -11.20 -1.03 7.22
C PHE A 79 -12.35 -1.39 8.18
N PRO A 80 -12.21 -1.13 9.50
CA PRO A 80 -13.27 -1.40 10.47
C PRO A 80 -14.60 -0.70 10.15
N GLU A 81 -14.55 0.37 9.36
CA GLU A 81 -15.70 1.12 8.86
C GLU A 81 -16.47 0.43 7.72
N GLN A 82 -15.94 -0.65 7.13
CA GLN A 82 -16.57 -1.38 6.03
C GLN A 82 -17.37 -2.60 6.51
N GLU A 83 -18.27 -3.08 5.66
CA GLU A 83 -19.19 -4.18 5.96
C GLU A 83 -18.45 -5.51 6.20
N GLU A 84 -18.96 -6.30 7.14
CA GLU A 84 -18.38 -7.60 7.52
C GLU A 84 -18.47 -8.63 6.37
N GLN A 85 -19.49 -8.52 5.50
CA GLN A 85 -19.68 -9.40 4.35
C GLN A 85 -18.52 -9.32 3.35
N GLU A 86 -17.85 -8.16 3.28
CA GLU A 86 -16.62 -7.96 2.49
C GLU A 86 -15.35 -8.23 3.31
N LEU A 87 -15.52 -8.78 4.52
CA LEU A 87 -14.48 -9.01 5.51
C LEU A 87 -13.70 -7.72 5.80
N PHE A 88 -14.42 -6.61 5.98
CA PHE A 88 -13.86 -5.29 6.30
C PHE A 88 -12.86 -4.78 5.25
N GLY A 89 -13.09 -5.07 3.97
CA GLY A 89 -12.24 -4.59 2.88
C GLY A 89 -10.79 -5.03 2.93
N TRP A 90 -10.48 -6.13 3.63
CA TRP A 90 -9.11 -6.53 3.95
C TRP A 90 -8.21 -6.77 2.73
N LYS A 91 -8.75 -6.84 1.51
CA LYS A 91 -7.97 -7.00 0.27
C LYS A 91 -7.57 -5.67 -0.34
N THR A 92 -8.38 -4.63 -0.20
CA THR A 92 -8.29 -3.40 -0.99
C THR A 92 -6.93 -2.70 -0.86
N SER A 93 -6.38 -2.64 0.35
CA SER A 93 -5.11 -1.94 0.63
C SER A 93 -4.06 -2.82 1.31
N ASN A 94 -4.25 -4.14 1.27
CA ASN A 94 -3.40 -5.06 2.01
C ASN A 94 -2.17 -5.47 1.19
N PHE A 95 -1.00 -5.00 1.62
CA PHE A 95 0.30 -5.29 1.03
C PHE A 95 0.53 -6.78 0.71
N ASN A 96 0.01 -7.71 1.51
CA ASN A 96 0.22 -9.15 1.27
C ASN A 96 -0.40 -9.62 -0.07
N MET A 97 -1.39 -8.90 -0.61
CA MET A 97 -1.97 -9.16 -1.93
C MET A 97 -0.95 -8.96 -3.07
N LEU A 98 0.15 -8.25 -2.81
CA LEU A 98 1.22 -8.01 -3.77
C LEU A 98 2.37 -9.02 -3.67
N THR A 99 2.33 -9.90 -2.67
CA THR A 99 3.40 -10.85 -2.32
C THR A 99 3.05 -12.28 -2.74
N THR A 100 4.01 -13.18 -2.68
CA THR A 100 3.80 -14.59 -3.04
C THR A 100 4.59 -15.53 -2.15
N THR A 101 4.08 -16.76 -2.02
CA THR A 101 4.76 -17.89 -1.38
C THR A 101 5.20 -18.95 -2.40
N ARG A 102 5.09 -18.67 -3.70
CA ARG A 102 5.48 -19.62 -4.77
C ARG A 102 6.99 -19.80 -4.87
N SER A 103 7.76 -18.76 -4.56
CA SER A 103 9.22 -18.79 -4.49
C SER A 103 9.62 -18.47 -3.06
N LEU A 104 10.26 -19.43 -2.39
CA LEU A 104 10.68 -19.31 -1.00
C LEU A 104 12.19 -19.48 -0.89
N GLY A 105 12.80 -18.80 0.07
CA GLY A 105 14.19 -19.03 0.43
C GLY A 105 14.42 -20.50 0.82
N LYS A 106 15.49 -21.11 0.31
CA LYS A 106 15.74 -22.56 0.45
C LYS A 106 16.02 -22.97 1.90
N GLU A 107 16.62 -22.07 2.66
CA GLU A 107 17.14 -22.32 3.99
C GLU A 107 16.05 -22.24 5.06
N PHE A 108 15.14 -21.26 4.95
CA PHE A 108 14.15 -20.94 5.99
C PHE A 108 12.71 -20.85 5.49
N GLY A 109 12.45 -21.13 4.20
CA GLY A 109 11.10 -21.06 3.63
C GLY A 109 10.48 -19.66 3.67
N THR A 110 11.30 -18.61 3.75
CA THR A 110 10.82 -17.23 3.89
C THR A 110 10.39 -16.67 2.54
N PRO A 111 9.21 -16.04 2.43
CA PRO A 111 8.79 -15.37 1.21
C PRO A 111 9.50 -14.02 1.02
N ASP A 112 9.60 -13.57 -0.22
CA ASP A 112 10.10 -12.25 -0.55
C ASP A 112 9.05 -11.19 -0.21
N LEU A 113 9.32 -10.40 0.85
CA LEU A 113 8.44 -9.33 1.34
C LEU A 113 8.99 -7.92 1.07
N LYS A 114 10.20 -7.82 0.51
CA LYS A 114 10.91 -6.56 0.24
C LYS A 114 11.64 -6.65 -1.09
N GLY A 115 11.89 -5.50 -1.72
CA GLY A 115 12.58 -5.44 -3.01
C GLY A 115 11.74 -5.96 -4.18
N ILE A 116 10.43 -6.03 -4.03
CA ILE A 116 9.51 -6.58 -5.03
C ILE A 116 9.34 -5.58 -6.17
N SER A 117 9.52 -5.99 -7.42
CA SER A 117 9.23 -5.14 -8.58
C SER A 117 7.73 -4.84 -8.64
N CYS A 118 7.38 -3.57 -8.81
CA CYS A 118 5.99 -3.12 -8.86
C CYS A 118 5.80 -2.04 -9.92
N ARG A 119 4.54 -1.80 -10.26
CA ARG A 119 4.09 -0.66 -11.06
C ARG A 119 3.12 0.17 -10.25
N ILE A 120 3.17 1.49 -10.44
CA ILE A 120 2.22 2.44 -9.84
C ILE A 120 1.49 3.18 -10.95
N ARG A 121 0.18 3.37 -10.80
CA ARG A 121 -0.65 4.13 -11.74
C ARG A 121 -1.69 4.96 -10.98
N PRO A 122 -2.03 6.18 -11.45
CA PRO A 122 -3.19 6.90 -10.93
C PRO A 122 -4.47 6.09 -11.18
N LEU A 123 -5.32 6.01 -10.17
CA LEU A 123 -6.65 5.44 -10.28
C LEU A 123 -7.55 6.49 -10.95
N ARG A 124 -7.89 6.29 -12.22
CA ARG A 124 -8.81 7.19 -12.93
C ARG A 124 -10.25 6.84 -12.55
N SER A 125 -11.04 7.80 -12.07
CA SER A 125 -12.48 7.65 -11.96
C SER A 125 -13.10 7.54 -13.35
N GLU A 126 -14.17 6.75 -13.49
CA GLU A 126 -14.87 6.57 -14.77
C GLU A 126 -15.60 7.84 -15.28
N ASP A 127 -15.60 8.94 -14.49
CA ASP A 127 -16.27 10.20 -14.81
C ASP A 127 -15.47 11.15 -15.73
N ASP A 128 -14.27 10.75 -16.16
CA ASP A 128 -13.36 11.57 -17.00
C ASP A 128 -13.42 11.21 -18.51
N LYS A 129 -14.57 10.74 -19.01
CA LYS A 129 -14.82 10.45 -20.43
C LYS A 129 -15.95 11.27 -21.04
#